data_AF-A0A3B6JPL9-F1
#
_entry.id   AF-A0A3B6JPL9-F1
#
_cell.length_a   1.000
_cell.length_b   1.000
_cell.length_c   1.000
_cell.angle_alpha   90.00
_cell.angle_beta   90.00
_cell.angle_gamma   90.00
#
_symmetry.space_group_name_H-M   'P 1'
#
loop_
_entity.id
_entity.type
_entity.pdbx_description
1 polymer ?
#
loop_
_entity_poly.entity_id
_entity_poly.type
_entity_poly.pdbx_seq_one_letter_code
_entity_poly.pdbx_strand_id
1 'polypeptide(L)'
;MDDALLEVLVEHHNKGDHAQNGWKSHVYTHAIRHVKGKCNKDITKENISGRMRTLDHHYEVVSNILSQSDSGWYWTNNRLSMDSDDVWAKYVETWKEIKSYKNKVIKNLESICIIYSKDHANGEGAKTGAEIAAEPLEEPIEVSPEVAPERQRTGDAILCMLGDTKDLVDAFKTTKPIPLPKVITPAEILHALKLIPDLAEQDMLRCYGELVLNDRLFEALKEQPITMRKTWLLMLP
;
A
#
# COMPACT_ATOMS: atom_id res chain seq x y z
N MET A 1 -15.19 6.50 -9.63
CA MET A 1 -15.56 6.47 -8.19
C MET A 1 -14.32 6.21 -7.38
N ASP A 2 -13.59 5.12 -7.64
CA ASP A 2 -12.36 4.80 -6.92
C ASP A 2 -11.32 5.91 -6.98
N ASP A 3 -11.14 6.55 -8.13
CA ASP A 3 -10.20 7.67 -8.29
C ASP A 3 -10.57 8.82 -7.33
N ALA A 4 -11.85 9.20 -7.29
CA ALA A 4 -12.34 10.23 -6.37
C ALA A 4 -12.21 9.81 -4.90
N LEU A 5 -12.44 8.52 -4.59
CA LEU A 5 -12.27 8.03 -3.22
C LEU A 5 -10.80 8.05 -2.80
N LEU A 6 -9.91 7.57 -3.68
CA LEU A 6 -8.47 7.47 -3.42
C LEU A 6 -7.80 8.84 -3.31
N GLU A 7 -8.26 9.85 -4.05
CA GLU A 7 -7.80 11.24 -3.86
C GLU A 7 -7.94 11.71 -2.41
N VAL A 8 -9.12 11.48 -1.82
CA VAL A 8 -9.39 11.86 -0.43
C VAL A 8 -8.58 11.00 0.54
N LEU A 9 -8.50 9.69 0.29
CA LEU A 9 -7.77 8.77 1.17
C LEU A 9 -6.26 9.06 1.17
N VAL A 10 -5.66 9.34 0.02
CA VAL A 10 -4.24 9.74 -0.09
C VAL A 10 -3.99 11.07 0.60
N GLU A 11 -4.87 12.06 0.42
CA GLU A 11 -4.76 13.35 1.10
C GLU A 11 -4.75 13.19 2.62
N HIS A 12 -5.68 12.39 3.16
CA HIS A 12 -5.78 12.15 4.59
C HIS A 12 -4.74 11.19 5.15
N HIS A 13 -4.23 10.26 4.33
CA HIS A 13 -3.07 9.42 4.65
C HIS A 13 -1.87 10.31 4.99
N ASN A 14 -1.57 11.26 4.09
CA ASN A 14 -0.44 12.17 4.24
C ASN A 14 -0.60 13.14 5.42
N LYS A 15 -1.82 13.34 5.91
CA LYS A 15 -2.14 14.15 7.10
C LYS A 15 -2.13 13.34 8.40
N GLY A 16 -1.93 12.02 8.34
CA GLY A 16 -1.98 11.15 9.51
C GLY A 16 -3.36 11.04 10.13
N ASP A 17 -4.43 11.16 9.34
CA ASP A 17 -5.82 11.13 9.82
C ASP A 17 -6.36 9.71 10.10
N HIS A 18 -5.47 8.86 10.59
CA HIS A 18 -5.78 7.51 11.04
C HIS A 18 -6.38 7.52 12.44
N ALA A 19 -7.19 6.49 12.71
CA ALA A 19 -7.73 6.12 14.01
C ALA A 19 -7.27 4.69 14.33
N GLN A 20 -7.47 4.24 15.57
CA GLN A 20 -7.03 2.91 16.03
C GLN A 20 -7.45 1.78 15.09
N ASN A 21 -8.65 1.87 14.48
CA ASN A 21 -9.21 0.86 13.59
C ASN A 21 -9.64 1.43 12.23
N GLY A 22 -8.84 2.32 11.63
CA GLY A 22 -9.09 2.85 10.28
C GLY A 22 -8.91 4.37 10.19
N TRP A 23 -9.93 5.08 9.73
CA TRP A 23 -9.88 6.54 9.54
C TRP A 23 -10.69 7.30 10.59
N LYS A 24 -10.31 8.55 10.86
CA LYS A 24 -11.12 9.47 11.64
C LYS A 24 -12.46 9.76 10.94
N SER A 25 -13.48 10.11 11.72
CA SER A 25 -14.85 10.31 11.23
C SER A 25 -14.94 11.32 10.08
N HIS A 26 -14.19 12.43 10.17
CA HIS A 26 -14.22 13.50 9.17
C HIS A 26 -13.73 13.05 7.79
N VAL A 27 -12.87 12.04 7.72
CA VAL A 27 -12.37 11.47 6.44
C VAL A 27 -13.53 10.83 5.67
N TYR A 28 -14.40 10.09 6.36
CA TYR A 28 -15.59 9.49 5.73
C TYR A 28 -16.57 10.57 5.26
N THR A 29 -16.82 11.59 6.06
CA THR A 29 -17.67 12.72 5.66
C THR A 29 -17.11 13.44 4.44
N HIS A 30 -15.79 13.66 4.41
CA HIS A 30 -15.13 14.27 3.26
C HIS A 30 -15.26 13.40 2.01
N ALA A 31 -14.98 12.10 2.12
CA ALA A 31 -15.07 11.16 1.01
C ALA A 31 -16.49 11.09 0.43
N ILE A 32 -17.53 11.03 1.27
CA ILE A 32 -18.93 11.04 0.84
C ILE A 32 -19.23 12.30 0.03
N ARG A 33 -18.88 13.48 0.56
CA ARG A 33 -19.12 14.76 -0.12
C ARG A 33 -18.35 14.86 -1.43
N HIS A 34 -17.09 14.44 -1.45
CA HIS A 34 -16.23 14.52 -2.63
C HIS A 34 -16.71 13.58 -3.74
N VAL A 35 -17.07 12.34 -3.40
CA VAL A 35 -17.63 11.39 -4.37
C VAL A 35 -18.99 11.88 -4.89
N LYS A 36 -19.83 12.46 -4.03
CA LYS A 36 -21.09 13.08 -4.47
C LYS A 36 -20.83 14.22 -5.46
N GLY A 37 -19.91 15.13 -5.15
CA GLY A 37 -19.56 16.24 -6.04
C GLY A 37 -18.96 15.80 -7.37
N LYS A 38 -18.01 14.86 -7.35
CA LYS A 38 -17.22 14.46 -8.53
C LYS A 38 -17.87 13.39 -9.39
N CYS A 39 -18.60 12.46 -8.76
CA CYS A 39 -19.21 11.32 -9.45
C CYS A 39 -20.74 11.38 -9.50
N ASN A 40 -21.38 12.34 -8.83
CA ASN A 40 -22.83 12.41 -8.64
C ASN A 40 -23.43 11.11 -8.08
N LYS A 41 -22.73 10.45 -7.14
CA LYS A 41 -23.17 9.21 -6.50
C LYS A 41 -23.32 9.42 -5.00
N ASP A 42 -24.45 9.00 -4.47
CA ASP A 42 -24.67 8.89 -3.04
C ASP A 42 -24.04 7.59 -2.54
N ILE A 43 -23.14 7.71 -1.57
CA ILE A 43 -22.43 6.58 -0.97
C ILE A 43 -22.49 6.71 0.55
N THR A 44 -22.48 5.57 1.24
CA THR A 44 -22.44 5.51 2.69
C THR A 44 -21.04 5.15 3.19
N LYS A 45 -20.84 5.25 4.52
CA LYS A 45 -19.62 4.81 5.18
C LYS A 45 -19.35 3.31 4.95
N GLU A 46 -20.38 2.49 4.87
CA GLU A 46 -20.30 1.05 4.61
C GLU A 46 -19.83 0.79 3.18
N ASN A 47 -20.30 1.56 2.20
CA ASN A 47 -19.80 1.47 0.82
C ASN A 47 -18.31 1.80 0.75
N ILE A 48 -17.87 2.87 1.43
CA ILE A 48 -16.45 3.25 1.52
C ILE A 48 -15.64 2.13 2.17
N SER A 49 -16.10 1.61 3.30
CA SER A 49 -15.41 0.56 4.05
C SER A 49 -15.29 -0.73 3.22
N GLY A 50 -16.35 -1.13 2.52
CA GLY A 50 -16.31 -2.26 1.60
C GLY A 50 -15.33 -2.06 0.45
N ARG A 51 -15.29 -0.84 -0.12
CA ARG A 51 -14.34 -0.53 -1.19
C ARG A 51 -12.90 -0.54 -0.70
N MET A 52 -12.64 0.04 0.47
CA MET A 52 -11.33 0.00 1.12
C MET A 52 -10.82 -1.43 1.32
N ARG A 53 -11.65 -2.35 1.84
CA ARG A 53 -11.25 -3.77 1.95
C ARG A 53 -10.84 -4.38 0.62
N THR A 54 -11.52 -3.99 -0.46
CA THR A 54 -11.18 -4.48 -1.79
C THR A 54 -9.86 -3.91 -2.30
N LEU A 55 -9.59 -2.63 -2.01
CA LEU A 55 -8.34 -1.96 -2.38
C LEU A 55 -7.15 -2.52 -1.59
N ASP A 56 -7.34 -2.75 -0.30
CA ASP A 56 -6.39 -3.42 0.59
C ASP A 56 -6.04 -4.82 0.05
N HIS A 57 -7.05 -5.61 -0.29
CA HIS A 57 -6.84 -6.92 -0.90
C HIS A 57 -6.11 -6.85 -2.26
N HIS A 58 -6.36 -5.81 -3.07
CA HIS A 58 -5.57 -5.60 -4.29
C HIS A 58 -4.10 -5.35 -3.97
N TYR A 59 -3.81 -4.54 -2.95
CA TYR A 59 -2.45 -4.30 -2.50
C TYR A 59 -1.78 -5.60 -2.05
N GLU A 60 -2.43 -6.38 -1.18
CA GLU A 60 -1.88 -7.64 -0.67
C GLU A 60 -1.52 -8.61 -1.80
N VAL A 61 -2.44 -8.80 -2.75
CA VAL A 61 -2.22 -9.68 -3.91
C VAL A 61 -1.06 -9.21 -4.75
N VAL A 62 -1.07 -7.94 -5.15
CA VAL A 62 -0.05 -7.41 -6.04
C VAL A 62 1.31 -7.35 -5.35
N SER A 63 1.37 -6.91 -4.10
CA SER A 63 2.61 -6.85 -3.32
C SER A 63 3.23 -8.23 -3.11
N ASN A 64 2.41 -9.25 -2.83
CA ASN A 64 2.92 -10.61 -2.68
C ASN A 64 3.49 -11.15 -4.01
N ILE A 65 2.75 -10.96 -5.10
CA ILE A 65 3.21 -11.36 -6.43
C ILE A 65 4.52 -10.65 -6.81
N LEU A 66 4.61 -9.33 -6.60
CA LEU A 66 5.81 -8.55 -6.92
C LEU A 66 6.99 -8.80 -5.96
N SER A 67 6.75 -9.38 -4.79
CA SER A 67 7.83 -9.78 -3.88
C SER A 67 8.65 -10.97 -4.39
N GLN A 68 8.15 -11.64 -5.43
CA GLN A 68 8.81 -12.78 -6.06
C GLN A 68 9.66 -12.31 -7.23
N SER A 69 10.86 -12.88 -7.37
CA SER A 69 11.89 -12.40 -8.30
C SER A 69 11.56 -12.55 -9.79
N ASP A 70 10.49 -13.26 -10.15
CA ASP A 70 10.10 -13.61 -11.52
C ASP A 70 8.86 -12.84 -12.03
N SER A 71 8.45 -11.83 -11.28
CA SER A 71 7.21 -11.08 -11.51
C SER A 71 7.48 -9.57 -11.58
N GLY A 72 6.73 -8.85 -12.41
CA GLY A 72 6.85 -7.40 -12.56
C GLY A 72 5.50 -6.71 -12.74
N TRP A 73 5.48 -5.38 -12.71
CA TRP A 73 4.28 -4.59 -12.98
C TRP A 73 4.44 -3.77 -14.27
N TYR A 74 3.45 -3.84 -15.16
CA TYR A 74 3.37 -2.94 -16.33
C TYR A 74 2.56 -1.70 -15.97
N TRP A 75 3.23 -0.63 -15.55
CA TRP A 75 2.63 0.64 -15.17
C TRP A 75 1.73 1.24 -16.27
N THR A 76 2.16 1.19 -17.54
CA THR A 76 1.40 1.71 -18.69
C THR A 76 0.06 1.04 -18.90
N ASN A 77 -0.09 -0.20 -18.46
CA ASN A 77 -1.28 -1.00 -18.71
C ASN A 77 -2.02 -1.39 -17.43
N ASN A 78 -1.51 -0.95 -16.27
CA ASN A 78 -2.08 -1.19 -14.96
C ASN A 78 -2.37 -2.67 -14.71
N ARG A 79 -1.43 -3.55 -15.09
CA ARG A 79 -1.57 -5.00 -15.01
C ARG A 79 -0.26 -5.68 -14.65
N LEU A 80 -0.37 -6.90 -14.10
CA LEU A 80 0.78 -7.75 -13.81
C LEU A 80 1.49 -8.19 -15.09
N SER A 81 2.82 -8.22 -15.03
CA SER A 81 3.71 -8.87 -15.99
C SER A 81 4.21 -10.17 -15.39
N MET A 82 4.12 -11.25 -16.16
CA MET A 82 4.75 -12.52 -15.84
C MET A 82 5.70 -12.90 -16.97
N ASP A 83 6.84 -13.51 -16.62
CA ASP A 83 7.82 -13.95 -17.60
C ASP A 83 7.35 -15.19 -18.38
N SER A 84 6.50 -16.03 -17.77
CA SER A 84 5.86 -17.16 -18.47
C SER A 84 4.52 -17.60 -17.86
N ASP A 85 3.73 -18.32 -18.66
CA ASP A 85 2.48 -18.94 -18.22
C ASP A 85 2.70 -20.06 -17.19
N ASP A 86 3.85 -20.74 -17.25
CA ASP A 86 4.23 -21.79 -16.30
C ASP A 86 4.50 -21.22 -14.91
N VAL A 87 5.12 -20.03 -14.84
CA VAL A 87 5.31 -19.28 -13.59
C VAL A 87 3.95 -18.91 -12.99
N TRP A 88 3.04 -18.38 -13.81
CA TRP A 88 1.68 -18.06 -13.36
C TRP A 88 0.90 -19.29 -12.85
N ALA A 89 1.05 -20.44 -13.51
CA ALA A 89 0.37 -21.67 -13.09
C ALA A 89 0.79 -22.10 -11.68
N LYS A 90 2.10 -22.06 -11.36
CA LYS A 90 2.63 -22.37 -10.02
C LYS A 90 2.07 -21.44 -8.94
N TYR A 91 1.93 -20.15 -9.26
CA TYR A 91 1.31 -19.18 -8.36
C TYR A 91 -0.15 -19.50 -8.07
N VAL A 92 -0.93 -19.85 -9.09
CA VAL A 92 -2.34 -20.21 -8.94
C VAL A 92 -2.53 -21.53 -8.19
N GLU A 93 -1.60 -22.49 -8.32
CA GLU A 93 -1.62 -23.73 -7.53
C GLU A 93 -1.46 -23.45 -6.03
N THR A 94 -0.56 -22.53 -5.69
CA THR A 94 -0.29 -22.12 -4.30
C THR A 94 -1.39 -21.19 -3.77
N TRP A 95 -1.94 -20.32 -4.63
CA TRP A 95 -2.95 -19.34 -4.28
C TRP A 95 -4.05 -19.27 -5.35
N LYS A 96 -5.09 -20.10 -5.19
CA LYS A 96 -6.14 -20.24 -6.22
C LYS A 96 -6.92 -18.95 -6.51
N GLU A 97 -6.99 -18.05 -5.53
CA GLU A 97 -7.79 -16.82 -5.61
C GLU A 97 -7.20 -15.76 -6.53
N ILE A 98 -5.88 -15.82 -6.81
CA ILE A 98 -5.23 -14.84 -7.70
C ILE A 98 -5.40 -15.15 -9.17
N LYS A 99 -6.04 -16.27 -9.54
CA LYS A 99 -6.28 -16.63 -10.94
C LYS A 99 -6.92 -15.48 -11.75
N SER A 100 -7.80 -14.70 -11.10
CA SER A 100 -8.46 -13.55 -11.73
C SER A 100 -7.53 -12.35 -11.99
N TYR A 101 -6.38 -12.27 -11.32
CA TYR A 101 -5.44 -11.15 -11.40
C TYR A 101 -4.54 -11.19 -12.64
N LYS A 102 -4.43 -12.34 -13.34
CA LYS A 102 -3.59 -12.48 -14.55
C LYS A 102 -3.83 -11.36 -15.56
N ASN A 103 -5.11 -11.05 -15.79
CA ASN A 103 -5.56 -10.09 -16.79
C ASN A 103 -6.27 -8.89 -16.15
N LYS A 104 -6.19 -8.75 -14.83
CA LYS A 104 -6.93 -7.71 -14.11
C LYS A 104 -6.23 -6.37 -14.26
N VAL A 105 -7.01 -5.36 -14.62
CA VAL A 105 -6.53 -3.98 -14.69
C VAL A 105 -6.83 -3.28 -13.37
N ILE A 106 -5.79 -2.80 -12.69
CA ILE A 106 -5.87 -2.07 -11.41
C ILE A 106 -5.30 -0.66 -11.64
N LYS A 107 -6.18 0.26 -12.04
CA LYS A 107 -5.78 1.60 -12.53
C LYS A 107 -5.07 2.47 -11.49
N ASN A 108 -5.37 2.26 -10.21
CA ASN A 108 -4.94 3.15 -9.14
C ASN A 108 -3.94 2.47 -8.20
N LEU A 109 -3.12 1.56 -8.73
CA LEU A 109 -2.19 0.78 -7.91
C LEU A 109 -1.23 1.69 -7.15
N GLU A 110 -0.75 2.78 -7.75
CA GLU A 110 0.12 3.75 -7.07
C GLU A 110 -0.54 4.35 -5.83
N SER A 111 -1.76 4.87 -5.94
CA SER A 111 -2.51 5.42 -4.80
C SER A 111 -2.83 4.35 -3.75
N ILE A 112 -3.08 3.12 -4.18
CA ILE A 112 -3.27 1.97 -3.29
C ILE A 112 -1.97 1.69 -2.51
N CYS A 113 -0.82 1.65 -3.18
CA CYS A 113 0.48 1.48 -2.53
C CYS A 113 0.77 2.59 -1.52
N ILE A 114 0.44 3.86 -1.83
CA ILE A 114 0.62 4.96 -0.89
C ILE A 114 -0.13 4.71 0.42
N ILE A 115 -1.37 4.22 0.35
CA ILE A 115 -2.23 4.04 1.54
C ILE A 115 -1.89 2.78 2.34
N TYR A 116 -1.50 1.70 1.65
CA TYR A 116 -1.42 0.36 2.25
C TYR A 116 0.02 -0.19 2.37
N SER A 117 1.03 0.49 1.81
CA SER A 117 2.41 0.08 1.99
C SER A 117 2.85 0.21 3.45
N LYS A 118 3.53 -0.83 3.94
CA LYS A 118 3.98 -0.91 5.33
C LYS A 118 5.17 0.00 5.65
N ASP A 119 5.78 0.62 4.65
CA ASP A 119 7.10 1.27 4.77
C ASP A 119 7.08 2.81 4.86
N HIS A 120 5.98 3.43 5.29
CA HIS A 120 5.99 4.87 5.60
C HIS A 120 5.69 5.14 7.07
N ALA A 121 6.75 5.44 7.82
CA ALA A 121 6.79 6.00 9.18
C ALA A 121 5.51 5.81 10.01
N ASN A 122 5.29 4.59 10.50
CA ASN A 122 4.49 4.41 11.70
C ASN A 122 5.14 5.28 12.79
N GLY A 123 4.39 6.20 13.38
CA GLY A 123 4.84 7.10 14.45
C GLY A 123 5.17 6.38 15.75
N GLU A 124 5.96 5.31 15.69
CA GLU A 124 6.52 4.54 16.81
C GLU A 124 7.57 5.34 17.63
N GLY A 125 7.57 6.67 17.49
CA GLY A 125 8.32 7.61 18.32
C GLY A 125 7.47 8.34 19.36
N ALA A 126 6.15 8.13 19.42
CA ALA A 126 5.33 8.70 20.49
C ALA A 126 5.49 7.89 21.78
N LYS A 127 6.65 8.08 22.43
CA LYS A 127 6.85 7.67 23.83
C LYS A 127 5.71 8.24 24.66
N THR A 128 5.00 7.35 25.33
CA THR A 128 4.10 7.67 26.45
C THR A 128 4.88 8.50 27.46
N GLY A 129 4.62 9.80 27.47
CA GLY A 129 4.96 10.69 28.58
C GLY A 129 3.74 10.83 29.47
N ALA A 130 3.41 9.78 30.21
CA ALA A 130 2.65 9.95 31.43
C ALA A 130 3.61 10.59 32.43
N GLU A 131 3.46 11.89 32.68
CA GLU A 131 3.88 12.44 33.96
C GLU A 131 2.78 13.33 34.52
N ILE A 132 2.31 12.87 35.67
CA ILE A 132 1.31 13.44 36.54
C ILE A 132 1.92 14.65 37.24
N ALA A 133 1.22 15.76 37.26
CA ALA A 133 1.34 16.74 38.34
C ALA A 133 -0.07 17.05 38.85
N ALA A 134 -0.24 16.79 40.14
CA ALA A 134 -1.47 16.77 40.91
C ALA A 134 -2.14 18.15 41.07
N GLU A 135 -3.49 18.15 41.02
CA GLU A 135 -4.49 18.68 42.00
C GLU A 135 -4.39 20.14 42.51
N PRO A 136 -5.49 20.83 42.93
CA PRO A 136 -6.64 20.24 43.64
C PRO A 136 -8.07 20.80 43.39
N LEU A 137 -9.04 19.91 43.65
CA LEU A 137 -10.32 20.07 44.39
C LEU A 137 -11.36 21.12 43.94
N GLU A 138 -12.57 20.64 43.60
CA GLU A 138 -13.77 20.83 44.44
C GLU A 138 -14.92 19.89 43.98
N GLU A 139 -15.31 18.97 44.87
CA GLU A 139 -16.59 18.26 44.95
C GLU A 139 -17.42 18.90 46.09
N PRO A 140 -18.75 18.72 46.25
CA PRO A 140 -19.51 17.52 45.87
C PRO A 140 -20.93 17.76 45.35
N ILE A 141 -21.63 16.68 44.96
CA ILE A 141 -22.90 16.23 45.57
C ILE A 141 -23.23 14.85 44.98
N GLU A 142 -23.31 13.89 45.89
CA GLU A 142 -23.80 12.52 45.72
C GLU A 142 -25.23 12.48 45.18
N VAL A 143 -25.54 11.45 44.38
CA VAL A 143 -26.58 10.46 44.69
C VAL A 143 -26.40 9.25 43.76
N SER A 144 -26.20 8.09 44.38
CA SER A 144 -26.33 6.73 43.85
C SER A 144 -27.61 6.12 44.49
N PRO A 145 -28.10 4.90 44.14
CA PRO A 145 -27.71 3.91 43.13
C PRO A 145 -28.90 3.56 42.18
N GLU A 146 -28.80 2.72 41.14
CA GLU A 146 -29.15 1.28 41.24
C GLU A 146 -29.02 0.55 39.86
N VAL A 147 -28.25 -0.55 39.88
CA VAL A 147 -28.40 -1.86 39.17
C VAL A 147 -27.99 -2.08 37.69
N ALA A 148 -26.86 -2.80 37.58
CA ALA A 148 -26.55 -4.00 36.76
C ALA A 148 -26.18 -3.89 35.26
N PRO A 149 -25.47 -4.91 34.71
CA PRO A 149 -24.31 -5.62 35.24
C PRO A 149 -23.10 -5.53 34.28
N GLU A 150 -21.90 -5.73 34.84
CA GLU A 150 -20.73 -6.19 34.06
C GLU A 150 -21.13 -7.39 33.19
N ARG A 151 -20.94 -7.27 31.88
CA ARG A 151 -20.76 -8.43 31.03
C ARG A 151 -19.31 -8.50 30.60
N GLN A 152 -18.64 -9.45 31.24
CA GLN A 152 -17.46 -10.11 30.73
C GLN A 152 -17.63 -10.45 29.24
N ARG A 153 -16.56 -10.15 28.50
CA ARG A 153 -15.98 -10.90 27.39
C ARG A 153 -16.99 -11.58 26.45
N THR A 154 -17.14 -11.01 25.26
CA THR A 154 -17.57 -11.78 24.08
C THR A 154 -16.73 -11.36 22.89
N GLY A 155 -15.43 -11.67 22.98
CA GLY A 155 -14.50 -11.55 21.86
C GLY A 155 -14.72 -12.57 20.75
N ASP A 156 -15.61 -13.56 20.94
CA ASP A 156 -15.77 -14.69 20.02
C ASP A 156 -17.07 -14.66 19.19
N ALA A 157 -17.91 -13.61 19.28
CA ALA A 157 -19.19 -13.57 18.57
C ALA A 157 -19.12 -13.08 17.11
N ILE A 158 -17.97 -12.58 16.63
CA ILE A 158 -17.78 -12.17 15.22
C ILE A 158 -16.88 -13.16 14.45
N LEU A 159 -16.45 -14.26 15.08
CA LEU A 159 -15.71 -15.35 14.43
C LEU A 159 -16.57 -16.61 14.23
N CYS A 160 -17.88 -16.47 14.02
CA CYS A 160 -18.78 -17.59 13.76
C CYS A 160 -19.32 -17.65 12.32
N MET A 161 -18.85 -16.78 11.42
CA MET A 161 -19.31 -16.72 10.01
C MET A 161 -18.19 -16.82 8.97
N LEU A 162 -16.92 -16.97 9.38
CA LEU A 162 -15.81 -17.33 8.49
C LEU A 162 -14.97 -18.41 9.18
N GLY A 163 -14.75 -19.51 8.47
CA GLY A 163 -13.91 -20.62 8.91
C GLY A 163 -12.48 -20.18 9.25
N ASP A 164 -11.82 -21.03 10.04
CA ASP A 164 -10.56 -20.81 10.74
C ASP A 164 -9.48 -20.05 9.95
N THR A 165 -9.30 -18.77 10.30
CA THR A 165 -8.20 -17.92 9.82
C THR A 165 -6.92 -18.07 10.64
N LYS A 166 -6.97 -18.82 11.75
CA LYS A 166 -5.81 -19.07 12.61
C LYS A 166 -4.72 -19.90 11.92
N ASP A 167 -5.10 -20.87 11.09
CA ASP A 167 -4.15 -21.69 10.34
C ASP A 167 -3.40 -20.88 9.27
N LEU A 168 -4.05 -19.87 8.67
CA LEU A 168 -3.41 -18.92 7.75
C LEU A 168 -2.40 -18.03 8.50
N VAL A 169 -2.79 -17.47 9.64
CA VAL A 169 -1.95 -16.57 10.43
C VAL A 169 -0.72 -17.28 11.00
N ASP A 170 -0.85 -18.54 11.42
CA ASP A 170 0.28 -19.30 11.98
C ASP A 170 1.21 -19.85 10.88
N ALA A 171 0.71 -20.14 9.68
CA ALA A 171 1.55 -20.43 8.51
C ALA A 171 2.43 -19.22 8.11
N PHE A 172 1.93 -17.99 8.25
CA PHE A 172 2.69 -16.75 7.92
C PHE A 172 3.69 -16.31 8.99
N LYS A 173 3.58 -16.81 10.23
CA LYS A 173 4.56 -16.49 11.29
C LYS A 173 5.85 -17.31 11.21
N THR A 174 5.91 -18.30 10.31
CA THR A 174 6.99 -19.29 10.29
C THR A 174 8.06 -19.03 9.22
N THR A 175 8.10 -17.84 8.63
CA THR A 175 9.18 -17.47 7.70
C THR A 175 10.06 -16.41 8.33
N LYS A 176 11.33 -16.76 8.58
CA LYS A 176 12.39 -15.84 9.03
C LYS A 176 12.36 -14.57 8.15
N PRO A 177 12.64 -13.36 8.69
CA PRO A 177 12.62 -12.14 7.89
C PRO A 177 13.58 -12.30 6.70
N ILE A 178 13.02 -12.35 5.49
CA ILE A 178 13.80 -12.40 4.25
C ILE A 178 14.21 -10.95 3.95
N PRO A 179 15.47 -10.69 3.56
CA PRO A 179 15.93 -9.35 3.21
C PRO A 179 15.03 -8.78 2.11
N LEU A 180 14.51 -7.57 2.34
CA LEU A 180 13.68 -6.84 1.38
C LEU A 180 14.36 -6.81 -0.01
N PRO A 181 13.61 -7.06 -1.10
CA PRO A 181 14.11 -6.81 -2.46
C PRO A 181 14.55 -5.34 -2.56
N LYS A 182 15.68 -5.07 -3.22
CA LYS A 182 16.11 -3.69 -3.49
C LYS A 182 15.11 -3.05 -4.44
N VAL A 183 14.14 -2.31 -3.89
CA VAL A 183 13.28 -1.41 -4.65
C VAL A 183 14.21 -0.39 -5.32
N ILE A 184 14.23 -0.38 -6.66
CA ILE A 184 14.94 0.64 -7.42
C ILE A 184 14.28 1.98 -7.08
N THR A 185 14.98 2.82 -6.32
CA THR A 185 14.44 4.13 -5.97
C THR A 185 14.74 5.14 -7.09
N PRO A 186 13.89 6.16 -7.29
CA PRO A 186 14.21 7.25 -8.21
C PRO A 186 15.58 7.90 -7.91
N ALA A 187 15.99 7.93 -6.64
CA ALA A 187 17.32 8.38 -6.22
C ALA A 187 18.45 7.47 -6.74
N GLU A 188 18.26 6.16 -6.73
CA GLU A 188 19.22 5.19 -7.30
C GLU A 188 19.35 5.33 -8.81
N ILE A 189 18.24 5.56 -9.53
CA ILE A 189 18.25 5.80 -10.97
C ILE A 189 19.06 7.05 -11.29
N LEU A 190 18.78 8.16 -10.60
CA LEU A 190 19.49 9.42 -10.77
C LEU A 190 20.98 9.26 -10.45
N HIS A 191 21.31 8.55 -9.37
CA HIS A 191 22.69 8.28 -8.99
C HIS A 191 23.43 7.47 -10.07
N ALA A 192 22.82 6.41 -10.59
CA ALA A 192 23.41 5.58 -11.64
C ALA A 192 23.62 6.36 -12.95
N LEU A 193 22.71 7.26 -13.31
CA LEU A 193 22.87 8.13 -14.48
C LEU A 193 24.04 9.11 -14.33
N LYS A 194 24.23 9.67 -13.12
CA LYS A 194 25.35 10.56 -12.81
C LYS A 194 26.73 9.89 -12.89
N LEU A 195 26.76 8.56 -12.74
CA LEU A 195 28.00 7.79 -12.87
C LEU A 195 28.40 7.53 -14.33
N ILE A 196 27.53 7.81 -15.31
CA ILE A 196 27.82 7.59 -16.73
C ILE A 196 28.72 8.73 -17.24
N PRO A 197 29.94 8.43 -17.74
CA PRO A 197 30.84 9.46 -18.26
C PRO A 197 30.25 10.17 -19.48
N ASP A 198 30.48 11.48 -19.57
CA ASP A 198 30.11 12.34 -20.70
C ASP A 198 28.62 12.33 -21.08
N LEU A 199 27.72 11.95 -20.17
CA LEU A 199 26.27 12.04 -20.38
C LEU A 199 25.80 13.48 -20.13
N ALA A 200 25.27 14.15 -21.15
CA ALA A 200 24.79 15.51 -21.03
C ALA A 200 23.57 15.58 -20.09
N GLU A 201 23.43 16.69 -19.37
CA GLU A 201 22.35 16.88 -18.39
C GLU A 201 20.95 16.76 -19.03
N GLN A 202 20.79 17.24 -20.26
CA GLN A 202 19.55 17.10 -21.01
C GLN A 202 19.23 15.63 -21.36
N ASP A 203 20.23 14.86 -21.74
CA ASP A 203 20.08 13.43 -22.02
C ASP A 203 19.81 12.64 -20.74
N MET A 204 20.46 13.02 -19.64
CA MET A 204 20.22 12.46 -18.31
C MET A 204 18.75 12.65 -17.90
N LEU A 205 18.19 13.85 -18.04
CA LEU A 205 16.80 14.13 -17.68
C LEU A 205 15.80 13.38 -18.58
N ARG A 206 16.09 13.30 -19.88
CA ARG A 206 15.29 12.52 -20.83
C ARG A 206 15.28 11.04 -20.46
N CYS A 207 16.45 10.44 -20.26
CA CYS A 207 16.57 9.03 -19.90
C CYS A 207 16.01 8.74 -18.50
N TYR A 208 16.12 9.68 -17.56
CA TYR A 208 15.52 9.54 -16.23
C TYR A 208 14.01 9.35 -16.31
N GLY A 209 13.31 10.13 -17.16
CA GLY A 209 11.87 9.98 -17.37
C GLY A 209 11.49 8.58 -17.86
N GLU A 210 12.24 8.03 -18.82
CA GLU A 210 12.02 6.68 -19.35
C GLU A 210 12.33 5.58 -18.33
N LEU A 211 13.42 5.73 -17.57
CA LEU A 211 13.87 4.73 -16.61
C LEU A 211 13.01 4.66 -15.34
N VAL A 212 12.47 5.80 -14.89
CA VAL A 212 11.56 5.85 -13.73
C VAL A 212 10.22 5.15 -14.03
N LEU A 213 9.82 5.08 -15.30
CA LEU A 213 8.59 4.41 -15.72
C LEU A 213 8.78 2.92 -16.02
N ASN A 214 10.02 2.42 -16.03
CA ASN A 214 10.34 1.06 -16.43
C ASN A 214 11.58 0.48 -15.73
N ASP A 215 11.34 -0.23 -14.63
CA ASP A 215 12.36 -0.89 -13.81
C ASP A 215 13.23 -1.87 -14.62
N ARG A 216 12.67 -2.52 -15.66
CA ARG A 216 13.43 -3.46 -16.50
C ARG A 216 14.47 -2.74 -17.36
N LEU A 217 14.18 -1.52 -17.83
CA LEU A 217 15.18 -0.73 -18.55
C LEU A 217 16.33 -0.32 -17.62
N PHE A 218 16.04 -0.03 -16.36
CA PHE A 218 17.08 0.29 -15.39
C PHE A 218 17.94 -0.91 -15.00
N GLU A 219 17.36 -2.10 -14.83
CA GLU A 219 18.16 -3.30 -14.61
C GLU A 219 18.99 -3.67 -15.84
N ALA A 220 18.44 -3.57 -17.06
CA ALA A 220 19.20 -3.76 -18.29
C ALA A 220 20.38 -2.76 -18.40
N LEU A 221 20.18 -1.50 -17.97
CA LEU A 221 21.25 -0.51 -17.87
C LEU A 221 22.34 -0.95 -16.89
N LYS A 222 21.98 -1.54 -15.74
CA LYS A 222 22.93 -2.00 -14.73
C LYS A 222 23.75 -3.23 -15.17
N GLU A 223 23.20 -4.08 -16.03
CA GLU A 223 23.91 -5.22 -16.59
C GLU A 223 24.94 -4.82 -17.68
N GLN A 224 24.83 -3.61 -18.21
CA GLN A 224 25.76 -3.10 -19.23
C GLN A 224 27.08 -2.61 -18.61
N PRO A 225 28.23 -2.79 -19.30
CA PRO A 225 29.47 -2.09 -18.96
C PRO A 225 29.27 -0.58 -18.98
N ILE A 226 29.86 0.14 -18.02
CA ILE A 226 29.64 1.59 -17.84
C ILE A 226 29.97 2.42 -19.10
N THR A 227 30.90 1.93 -19.92
CA THR A 227 31.32 2.54 -21.20
C THR A 227 30.26 2.44 -22.30
N MET A 228 29.35 1.46 -22.23
CA MET A 228 28.31 1.23 -23.24
C MET A 228 26.98 1.89 -22.87
N ARG A 229 26.77 2.21 -21.59
CA ARG A 229 25.53 2.76 -21.05
C ARG A 229 25.10 4.06 -21.73
N LYS A 230 26.02 4.98 -22.00
CA LYS A 230 25.73 6.23 -22.73
C LYS A 230 25.15 5.94 -24.12
N THR A 231 25.86 5.15 -24.92
CA THR A 231 25.44 4.84 -26.30
C THR A 231 24.10 4.12 -26.30
N TRP A 232 23.90 3.17 -25.38
CA TRP A 232 22.64 2.45 -25.24
C TRP A 232 21.46 3.36 -24.89
N LEU A 233 21.64 4.25 -23.90
CA LEU A 233 20.62 5.22 -23.50
C LEU A 233 20.22 6.17 -24.64
N LEU A 234 21.17 6.58 -25.48
CA LEU A 234 20.91 7.46 -26.62
C LEU A 234 20.22 6.75 -27.79
N MET A 235 20.17 5.42 -27.79
CA MET A 235 19.43 4.60 -28.76
C MET A 235 18.00 4.28 -28.32
N LEU A 236 17.63 4.62 -27.08
CA LEU A 236 16.25 4.46 -26.62
C LEU A 236 15.33 5.40 -27.42
N PRO A 237 14.19 4.91 -27.90
CA PRO A 237 13.28 5.64 -28.79
C PRO A 237 12.62 6.86 -28.13
#